data_AF-A0A9W8Q7L6-F1
#
_entry.id   AF-A0A9W8Q7L6-F1
#
_cell.length_a   1.000
_cell.length_b   1.000
_cell.length_c   1.000
_cell.angle_alpha   90.00
_cell.angle_beta   90.00
_cell.angle_gamma   90.00
#
_symmetry.space_group_name_H-M   'P 1'
#
loop_
_entity.id
_entity.type
_entity.pdbx_description
1 polymer ?
#
loop_
_entity_poly.entity_id
_entity_poly.type
_entity_poly.pdbx_seq_one_letter_code
_entity_poly.pdbx_strand_id
1 'polypeptide(L)'
;MAQTDKMQPPADRPYKKHLDEAASHQTDDYREPGVIQKAVEKVSEYIPAAAGPLEQLTGHQAAATKTEEAEEAPAPDPSQQPARPVHDEHIENFVREQHRQDGSKILEGHKQ
;
A
#
# COMPACT_ATOMS: atom_id res chain seq x y z
N MET A 1 49.89 -43.73 -23.33
CA MET A 1 48.65 -44.24 -22.70
C MET A 1 48.29 -43.25 -21.61
N ALA A 2 47.40 -42.30 -21.91
CA ALA A 2 47.11 -41.17 -21.05
C ALA A 2 46.09 -41.54 -19.98
N GLN A 3 46.46 -41.29 -18.74
CA GLN A 3 45.77 -41.65 -17.52
C GLN A 3 44.96 -40.43 -17.06
N THR A 4 43.70 -40.31 -17.50
CA THR A 4 42.77 -39.26 -17.03
C THR A 4 41.37 -39.83 -16.86
N ASP A 5 41.25 -40.95 -16.16
CA ASP A 5 39.97 -41.56 -15.81
C ASP A 5 39.77 -41.56 -14.28
N LYS A 6 39.83 -40.36 -13.68
CA LYS A 6 39.57 -40.16 -12.24
C LYS A 6 38.71 -38.92 -11.94
N MET A 7 38.12 -38.33 -12.97
CA MET A 7 37.25 -37.15 -12.84
C MET A 7 35.80 -37.49 -13.17
N GLN A 8 35.39 -38.76 -13.09
CA GLN A 8 33.98 -39.13 -13.16
C GLN A 8 33.40 -39.09 -11.75
N PRO A 9 32.47 -38.16 -11.45
CA PRO A 9 31.55 -38.33 -10.34
C PRO A 9 30.97 -39.75 -10.27
N PRO A 10 30.97 -40.42 -9.10
CA PRO A 10 30.09 -41.57 -8.93
C PRO A 10 28.65 -41.12 -9.24
N ALA A 11 27.93 -41.88 -10.06
CA ALA A 11 26.60 -41.54 -10.59
C ALA A 11 25.53 -41.36 -9.50
N ASP A 12 25.81 -41.82 -8.28
CA ASP A 12 25.00 -41.59 -7.09
C ASP A 12 25.61 -40.48 -6.24
N ARG A 13 25.37 -39.23 -6.64
CA ARG A 13 25.62 -38.07 -5.76
C ARG A 13 24.30 -37.66 -5.09
N PRO A 14 23.94 -38.25 -3.94
CA PRO A 14 22.77 -37.80 -3.17
C PRO A 14 22.86 -36.30 -2.86
N TYR A 15 24.08 -35.79 -2.66
CA TYR A 15 24.34 -34.37 -2.47
C TYR A 15 23.99 -33.51 -3.69
N LYS A 16 24.25 -33.99 -4.93
CA LYS A 16 23.84 -33.26 -6.13
C LYS A 16 22.32 -33.18 -6.22
N LYS A 17 21.61 -34.27 -5.89
CA LYS A 17 20.15 -34.28 -5.86
C LYS A 17 19.60 -33.25 -4.86
N HIS A 18 20.16 -33.18 -3.66
CA HIS A 18 19.76 -32.16 -2.69
C HIS A 18 20.07 -30.73 -3.15
N LEU A 19 21.19 -30.52 -3.87
CA LEU A 19 21.51 -29.22 -4.47
C LEU A 19 20.56 -28.85 -5.60
N ASP A 20 20.25 -29.79 -6.49
CA ASP A 20 19.33 -29.58 -7.62
C ASP A 20 17.90 -29.32 -7.10
N GLU A 21 17.48 -30.04 -6.05
CA GLU A 21 16.20 -29.86 -5.35
C GLU A 21 16.15 -28.49 -4.66
N ALA A 22 17.16 -28.14 -3.86
CA ALA A 22 17.23 -26.83 -3.22
C ALA A 22 17.25 -25.68 -4.24
N ALA A 23 18.03 -25.80 -5.32
CA ALA A 23 18.09 -24.81 -6.39
C ALA A 23 16.75 -24.65 -7.14
N SER A 24 15.97 -25.74 -7.27
CA SER A 24 14.64 -25.70 -7.87
C SER A 24 13.59 -24.97 -7.03
N HIS A 25 13.77 -24.96 -5.70
CA HIS A 25 12.86 -24.28 -4.76
C HIS A 25 13.30 -22.84 -4.45
N GLN A 26 14.55 -22.47 -4.70
CA GLN A 26 15.12 -21.19 -4.28
C GLN A 26 14.62 -19.98 -5.07
N THR A 27 13.78 -20.15 -6.10
CA THR A 27 13.22 -19.03 -6.86
C THR A 27 12.04 -18.36 -6.18
N ASP A 28 11.38 -19.03 -5.22
CA ASP A 28 10.18 -18.49 -4.58
C ASP A 28 10.53 -17.58 -3.39
N ASP A 29 11.55 -17.94 -2.59
CA ASP A 29 11.94 -17.20 -1.39
C ASP A 29 12.75 -15.91 -1.69
N TYR A 30 13.41 -15.84 -2.85
CA TYR A 30 14.15 -14.65 -3.32
C TYR A 30 13.42 -13.91 -4.44
N ARG A 31 12.12 -14.17 -4.63
CA ARG A 31 11.33 -13.40 -5.58
C ARG A 31 11.15 -12.01 -5.02
N GLU A 32 11.89 -11.06 -5.58
CA GLU A 32 11.67 -9.62 -5.36
C GLU A 32 10.16 -9.35 -5.33
N PRO A 33 9.64 -8.68 -4.29
CA PRO A 33 8.23 -8.42 -4.18
C PRO A 33 7.77 -7.74 -5.47
N GLY A 34 6.72 -8.28 -6.08
CA GLY A 34 6.21 -7.78 -7.33
C GLY A 34 5.94 -6.28 -7.24
N VAL A 35 5.95 -5.56 -8.36
CA VAL A 35 5.72 -4.10 -8.38
C VAL A 35 4.47 -3.66 -7.61
N ILE A 36 3.43 -4.50 -7.61
CA ILE A 36 2.19 -4.31 -6.87
C ILE A 36 2.41 -4.42 -5.35
N GLN A 37 3.18 -5.41 -4.89
CA GLN A 37 3.47 -5.60 -3.47
C GLN A 37 4.30 -4.43 -2.91
N LYS A 38 5.32 -3.98 -3.66
CA LYS A 38 6.10 -2.78 -3.28
C LYS A 38 5.24 -1.51 -3.22
N ALA A 39 4.30 -1.37 -4.15
CA ALA A 39 3.38 -0.24 -4.15
C ALA A 39 2.43 -0.30 -2.96
N VAL A 40 1.88 -1.47 -2.62
CA VAL A 40 1.04 -1.65 -1.44
C VAL A 40 1.82 -1.30 -0.18
N GLU A 41 3.03 -1.87 0.00
CA GLU A 41 3.89 -1.61 1.16
C GLU A 41 4.21 -0.12 1.33
N LYS A 42 4.54 0.57 0.23
CA LYS A 42 4.77 2.02 0.27
C LYS A 42 3.51 2.79 0.63
N VAL A 43 2.35 2.44 0.05
CA VAL A 43 1.10 3.14 0.33
C VAL A 43 0.66 2.92 1.78
N SER A 44 0.81 1.71 2.32
CA SER A 44 0.48 1.41 3.71
C SER A 44 1.43 2.08 4.71
N GLU A 45 2.70 2.32 4.33
CA GLU A 45 3.64 3.15 5.11
C GLU A 45 3.16 4.60 5.25
N TYR A 46 2.58 5.19 4.19
CA TYR A 46 2.08 6.58 4.21
C TYR A 46 0.64 6.70 4.69
N ILE A 47 -0.18 5.67 4.49
CA ILE A 47 -1.61 5.66 4.80
C ILE A 47 -1.93 4.35 5.54
N PRO A 48 -1.76 4.31 6.88
CA PRO A 48 -1.97 3.10 7.66
C PRO A 48 -3.38 2.51 7.51
N ALA A 49 -4.39 3.37 7.38
CA ALA A 49 -5.78 2.95 7.17
C ALA A 49 -6.02 2.23 5.83
N ALA A 50 -5.14 2.40 4.84
CA ALA A 50 -5.23 1.74 3.54
C ALA A 50 -4.60 0.35 3.54
N ALA A 51 -3.84 -0.04 4.56
CA ALA A 51 -3.15 -1.33 4.63
C ALA A 51 -4.12 -2.51 4.48
N GLY A 52 -5.14 -2.58 5.35
CA GLY A 52 -6.12 -3.68 5.33
C GLY A 52 -6.90 -3.79 3.99
N PRO A 53 -7.46 -2.70 3.45
CA PRO A 53 -8.13 -2.73 2.15
C PRO A 53 -7.22 -3.14 0.99
N LEU A 54 -5.96 -2.67 0.97
CA LEU A 54 -5.01 -3.01 -0.10
C LEU A 54 -4.52 -4.46 -0.02
N GLU A 55 -4.36 -5.00 1.19
CA GLU A 55 -4.04 -6.42 1.39
C GLU A 55 -5.18 -7.33 0.93
N GLN A 56 -6.44 -6.97 1.26
CA GLN A 56 -7.62 -7.72 0.80
C GLN A 56 -7.74 -7.72 -0.73
N LEU A 57 -7.44 -6.59 -1.38
CA LEU A 57 -7.51 -6.46 -2.83
C LEU A 57 -6.38 -7.20 -3.56
N THR A 58 -5.18 -7.22 -2.97
CA THR A 58 -4.00 -7.85 -3.59
C THR A 58 -3.77 -9.29 -3.19
N GLY A 59 -4.52 -9.81 -2.22
CA GLY A 59 -4.45 -11.19 -1.75
C GLY A 59 -3.13 -11.56 -1.07
N HIS A 60 -2.29 -10.56 -0.78
CA HIS A 60 -1.00 -10.73 -0.12
C HIS A 60 -1.10 -10.19 1.29
N GLN A 61 -0.87 -11.06 2.28
CA GLN A 61 -0.59 -10.61 3.63
C GLN A 61 0.83 -10.05 3.63
N ALA A 62 1.00 -8.75 3.82
CA ALA A 62 2.32 -8.23 4.12
C ALA A 62 2.76 -8.85 5.46
N ALA A 63 4.05 -9.12 5.61
CA ALA A 63 4.59 -9.59 6.88
C ALA A 63 4.17 -8.57 7.95
N ALA A 64 3.31 -9.00 8.88
CA ALA A 64 2.72 -8.15 9.89
C ALA A 64 3.82 -7.39 10.64
N THR A 65 4.05 -6.14 10.27
CA THR A 65 4.79 -5.20 11.09
C THR A 65 3.91 -5.00 12.31
N LYS A 66 4.33 -5.62 13.41
CA LYS A 66 3.74 -5.59 14.73
C LYS A 66 3.15 -4.21 15.04
N THR A 67 1.87 -4.05 14.76
CA THR A 67 1.11 -2.84 15.10
C THR A 67 1.03 -2.82 16.61
N GLU A 68 1.76 -1.87 17.22
CA GLU A 68 1.50 -1.44 18.58
C GLU A 68 0.00 -1.16 18.71
N GLU A 69 -0.58 -1.67 19.79
CA GLU A 69 -2.00 -1.62 20.10
C GLU A 69 -2.60 -0.27 19.71
N ALA A 70 -3.38 -0.28 18.63
CA ALA A 70 -4.29 0.82 18.34
C ALA A 70 -5.31 0.80 19.49
N GLU A 71 -5.12 1.70 20.44
CA GLU A 71 -6.08 1.99 21.49
C GLU A 71 -7.44 2.20 20.80
N GLU A 72 -8.33 1.23 20.97
CA GLU A 72 -9.67 1.22 20.38
C GLU A 72 -10.43 2.41 20.98
N ALA A 73 -10.44 3.53 20.26
CA ALA A 73 -11.25 4.67 20.64
C ALA A 73 -12.72 4.19 20.68
N PRO A 74 -13.45 4.44 21.78
CA PRO A 74 -14.81 3.95 21.95
C PRO A 74 -15.66 4.39 20.77
N ALA A 75 -16.50 3.47 20.27
CA ALA A 75 -17.40 3.71 19.16
C ALA A 75 -18.16 5.04 19.38
N PRO A 76 -18.12 5.98 18.41
CA PRO A 76 -18.79 7.25 18.56
C PRO A 76 -20.29 7.02 18.73
N ASP A 77 -20.88 7.67 19.74
CA ASP A 77 -22.31 7.62 20.03
C ASP A 77 -23.09 8.04 18.77
N PRO A 78 -24.04 7.21 18.26
CA PRO A 78 -24.80 7.52 17.05
C PRO A 78 -25.67 8.78 17.17
N SER A 79 -25.88 9.28 18.38
CA SER A 79 -26.58 10.56 18.62
C SER A 79 -25.67 11.79 18.49
N GLN A 80 -24.35 11.61 18.45
CA GLN A 80 -23.39 12.69 18.27
C GLN A 80 -23.17 12.95 16.77
N GLN A 81 -23.59 14.12 16.31
CA GLN A 81 -23.22 14.57 14.97
C GLN A 81 -21.71 14.80 14.91
N PRO A 82 -21.05 14.42 13.81
CA PRO A 82 -19.63 14.68 13.64
C PRO A 82 -19.36 16.18 13.78
N ALA A 83 -18.27 16.51 14.48
CA ALA A 83 -17.82 17.89 14.58
C ALA A 83 -17.54 18.45 13.18
N ARG A 84 -17.93 19.71 12.96
CA ARG A 84 -17.58 20.42 11.72
C ARG A 84 -16.06 20.48 11.55
N PRO A 85 -15.53 20.41 10.32
CA PRO A 85 -14.09 20.54 10.08
C PRO A 85 -13.51 21.83 10.68
N VAL A 86 -12.28 21.77 11.20
CA VAL A 86 -11.58 22.92 11.82
C VAL A 86 -11.49 24.14 10.87
N HIS A 87 -11.51 23.89 9.56
CA HIS A 87 -11.40 24.91 8.52
C HIS A 87 -12.70 25.13 7.73
N ASP A 88 -13.85 24.77 8.29
CA ASP A 88 -15.17 24.95 7.66
C ASP A 88 -15.42 26.44 7.30
N GLU A 89 -14.96 27.36 8.14
CA GLU A 89 -15.07 28.80 7.89
C GLU A 89 -14.38 29.26 6.59
N HIS A 90 -13.27 28.63 6.21
CA HIS A 90 -12.60 28.95 4.94
C HIS A 90 -13.44 28.53 3.74
N ILE A 91 -14.12 27.39 3.85
CA ILE A 91 -15.01 26.86 2.81
C ILE A 91 -16.23 27.76 2.68
N GLU A 92 -16.87 28.14 3.78
CA GLU A 92 -18.02 29.07 3.77
C GLU A 92 -17.65 30.43 3.16
N ASN A 93 -16.48 30.98 3.52
CA ASN A 93 -16.01 32.25 2.99
C ASN A 93 -15.69 32.15 1.49
N PHE A 94 -15.09 31.05 1.02
CA PHE A 94 -14.85 30.81 -0.39
C PHE A 94 -16.15 30.79 -1.19
N VAL A 95 -17.15 30.03 -0.74
CA VAL A 95 -18.47 29.96 -1.39
C VAL A 95 -19.14 31.33 -1.39
N ARG A 96 -19.11 32.05 -0.27
CA ARG A 96 -19.66 33.42 -0.17
C ARG A 96 -18.98 34.37 -1.16
N GLU A 97 -17.67 34.27 -1.33
CA GLU A 97 -16.91 35.10 -2.26
C GLU A 97 -17.21 34.76 -3.72
N GLN A 98 -17.34 33.48 -4.08
CA GLN A 98 -17.76 33.09 -5.44
C GLN A 98 -19.10 33.74 -5.83
N HIS A 99 -20.09 33.65 -4.93
CA HIS A 99 -21.41 34.23 -5.17
C HIS A 99 -21.41 35.77 -5.17
N ARG A 100 -20.47 36.42 -4.47
CA ARG A 100 -20.27 37.87 -4.56
C ARG A 100 -19.69 38.29 -5.91
N GLN A 101 -18.70 37.57 -6.41
CA GLN A 101 -18.04 37.89 -7.68
C GLN A 101 -18.98 37.67 -8.87
N ASP A 102 -19.80 36.62 -8.84
CA ASP A 102 -20.83 36.38 -9.86
C ASP A 102 -21.98 37.38 -9.75
N GLY A 103 -22.45 37.67 -8.53
CA GLY A 103 -23.50 38.67 -8.30
C GLY A 103 -23.10 40.10 -8.69
N SER A 104 -21.83 40.46 -8.53
CA SER A 104 -21.32 41.80 -8.88
C SER A 104 -21.27 42.03 -10.39
N LYS A 105 -20.88 41.00 -11.18
CA LYS A 105 -20.89 41.07 -12.65
C LYS A 105 -22.31 41.21 -13.23
N ILE A 106 -23.31 40.63 -12.56
CA ILE A 106 -24.72 40.72 -12.97
C ILE A 106 -25.29 42.13 -12.71
N LEU A 107 -24.89 42.79 -11.62
CA LEU A 107 -25.35 44.15 -11.28
C LEU A 107 -24.66 45.26 -12.11
N GLU A 108 -23.39 45.09 -12.47
CA GLU A 108 -22.64 46.06 -13.29
C GLU A 108 -23.15 46.11 -14.74
N GLY A 109 -23.58 44.98 -15.29
CA GLY A 109 -24.10 44.88 -16.67
C GLY A 109 -25.50 45.49 -16.88
N HIS A 110 -26.19 45.90 -15.81
CA HIS A 110 -27.55 46.46 -15.87
C HIS A 110 -27.60 48.00 -15.79
N LYS A 111 -26.43 48.66 -15.88
CA LYS A 111 -26.25 50.12 -15.87
C LYS A 111 -25.79 50.72 -17.22
N GLN A 112 -26.17 50.12 -18.35
CA GLN A 112 -26.02 50.74 -19.67
C GLN A 112 -27.35 50.81 -20.41
#